data_AF-A0A8T8I0Z4-F1
#
_entry.id   AF-A0A8T8I0Z4-F1
#
_cell.length_a   1.000
_cell.length_b   1.000
_cell.length_c   1.000
_cell.angle_alpha   90.00
_cell.angle_beta   90.00
_cell.angle_gamma   90.00
#
_symmetry.space_group_name_H-M   'P 1'
#
loop_
_entity.id
_entity.type
_entity.pdbx_description
1 polymer ?
#
loop_
_entity_poly.entity_id
_entity_poly.type
_entity_poly.pdbx_seq_one_letter_code
_entity_poly.pdbx_strand_id
1 'polypeptide(L)'
;MMKTSTKAAVWVGAGAAVAIGGRAVVGRKASDRDDRWLAVTVNCSPEQVHELPEPLARLRADVEIRIRPATGDKGTEVLARPIGDVSRADLRTALRQAKSLIETGSVLR
;
A
#
# COMPACT_ATOMS: atom_id res chain seq x y z
N MET A 1 -36.93 -23.96 -20.55
CA MET A 1 -36.40 -25.28 -20.12
C MET A 1 -35.52 -25.78 -21.25
N MET A 2 -34.20 -25.79 -21.05
CA MET A 2 -33.19 -26.64 -21.70
C MET A 2 -31.81 -26.11 -21.27
N LYS A 3 -31.15 -26.96 -20.48
CA LYS A 3 -29.82 -26.79 -19.91
C LYS A 3 -28.78 -27.06 -21.00
N THR A 4 -27.66 -26.34 -21.03
CA THR A 4 -26.40 -26.90 -21.52
C THR A 4 -25.21 -26.23 -20.83
N SER A 5 -24.62 -26.96 -19.90
CA SER A 5 -23.26 -26.73 -19.39
C SER A 5 -22.24 -27.08 -20.47
N THR A 6 -21.18 -26.28 -20.59
CA THR A 6 -19.99 -26.67 -21.35
C THR A 6 -18.75 -26.42 -20.51
N LYS A 7 -18.04 -27.51 -20.22
CA LYS A 7 -16.70 -27.56 -19.63
C LYS A 7 -15.66 -27.12 -20.66
N ALA A 8 -14.63 -26.40 -20.25
CA ALA A 8 -13.36 -26.28 -20.97
C ALA A 8 -12.25 -26.12 -19.91
N ALA A 9 -11.47 -27.18 -19.66
CA ALA A 9 -10.27 -27.60 -20.39
C ALA A 9 -9.01 -27.05 -19.68
N VAL A 10 -8.45 -27.89 -18.80
CA VAL A 10 -7.11 -27.74 -18.24
C VAL A 10 -6.10 -28.04 -19.35
N TRP A 11 -5.23 -27.08 -19.65
CA TRP A 11 -4.06 -27.31 -20.48
C TRP A 11 -2.85 -27.55 -19.58
N VAL A 12 -2.34 -28.78 -19.59
CA VAL A 12 -0.96 -29.10 -19.21
C VAL A 12 -0.11 -28.88 -20.45
N GLY A 13 0.84 -27.95 -20.40
CA GLY A 13 1.78 -27.69 -21.47
C GLY A 13 3.11 -27.18 -20.91
N ALA A 14 4.14 -28.01 -21.03
CA ALA A 14 5.53 -27.63 -20.86
C ALA A 14 6.02 -26.86 -22.09
N GLY A 15 6.68 -25.71 -21.90
CA GLY A 15 7.30 -24.96 -22.99
C GLY A 15 7.71 -23.55 -22.57
N ALA A 16 9.01 -23.30 -22.54
CA ALA A 16 9.59 -21.99 -22.24
C ALA A 16 9.22 -20.96 -23.33
N ALA A 17 8.62 -19.85 -22.91
CA ALA A 17 8.51 -18.64 -23.71
C ALA A 17 8.87 -17.45 -22.82
N VAL A 18 10.07 -16.88 -23.05
CA VAL A 18 10.44 -15.57 -22.52
C VAL A 18 9.66 -14.53 -23.31
N ALA A 19 8.52 -14.10 -22.76
CA ALA A 19 7.77 -12.98 -23.29
C ALA A 19 8.40 -11.66 -22.80
N ILE A 20 9.26 -11.07 -23.61
CA ILE A 20 9.52 -9.63 -23.59
C ILE A 20 8.25 -8.99 -24.17
N GLY A 21 7.27 -8.71 -23.31
CA GLY A 21 5.93 -8.36 -23.78
C GLY A 21 5.18 -7.55 -22.75
N GLY A 22 5.31 -6.23 -22.86
CA GLY A 22 4.42 -5.27 -22.23
C GLY A 22 4.61 -5.17 -20.72
N ARG A 23 5.26 -4.09 -20.28
CA ARG A 23 4.94 -3.51 -18.97
C ARG A 23 3.49 -3.05 -19.05
N ALA A 24 2.57 -4.00 -18.89
CA ALA A 24 1.19 -3.73 -18.58
C ALA A 24 1.25 -3.03 -17.23
N VAL A 25 1.31 -1.71 -17.28
CA VAL A 25 0.99 -0.85 -16.14
C VAL A 25 -0.51 -1.06 -15.89
N VAL A 26 -0.89 -2.26 -15.46
CA VAL A 26 -2.13 -2.52 -14.72
C VAL A 26 -1.85 -2.04 -13.29
N GLY A 27 -1.46 -0.77 -13.21
CA GLY A 27 -1.10 -0.07 -12.00
C GLY A 27 -2.07 1.07 -11.76
N ARG A 28 -3.34 0.90 -12.13
CA ARG A 28 -4.43 1.76 -11.68
C ARG A 28 -5.72 0.95 -11.60
N LYS A 29 -5.83 0.17 -10.54
CA LYS A 29 -7.08 0.23 -9.79
C LYS A 29 -6.82 0.99 -8.49
N ALA A 30 -6.54 2.27 -8.68
CA ALA A 30 -6.64 3.34 -7.69
C ALA A 30 -8.11 3.54 -7.27
N SER A 31 -8.89 2.46 -7.13
CA SER A 31 -10.32 2.48 -6.85
C SER A 31 -10.62 2.74 -5.37
N ASP A 32 -9.62 3.24 -4.65
CA ASP A 32 -9.69 3.53 -3.22
C ASP A 32 -8.82 4.76 -2.88
N ARG A 33 -8.58 5.65 -3.86
CA ARG A 33 -8.37 7.07 -3.52
C ARG A 33 -9.72 7.68 -3.15
N ASP A 34 -10.43 7.10 -2.18
CA ASP A 34 -11.43 7.84 -1.44
C ASP A 34 -10.71 9.07 -0.90
N ASP A 35 -11.11 10.26 -1.33
CA ASP A 35 -10.36 11.52 -1.42
C ASP A 35 -9.65 12.05 -0.13
N ARG A 36 -9.68 11.29 0.95
CA ARG A 36 -9.15 11.63 2.28
C ARG A 36 -7.89 10.86 2.71
N TRP A 37 -7.55 9.72 2.11
CA TRP A 37 -6.38 8.95 2.53
C TRP A 37 -5.06 9.48 1.92
N LEU A 38 -4.08 9.73 2.79
CA LEU A 38 -2.68 9.92 2.43
C LEU A 38 -1.96 8.58 2.59
N ALA A 39 -1.06 8.24 1.67
CA ALA A 39 -0.33 6.98 1.71
C ALA A 39 1.17 7.19 1.50
N VAL A 40 1.98 6.43 2.24
CA VAL A 40 3.42 6.24 1.98
C VAL A 40 3.70 4.74 1.91
N THR A 41 4.62 4.36 1.03
CA THR A 41 5.14 2.99 0.98
C THR A 41 6.45 2.94 1.74
N VAL A 42 6.60 2.00 2.68
CA VAL A 42 7.85 1.72 3.41
C VAL A 42 8.45 0.41 2.93
N ASN A 43 9.78 0.36 2.81
CA ASN A 43 10.54 -0.78 2.32
C ASN A 43 10.77 -1.84 3.42
N CYS A 44 9.70 -2.26 4.08
CA CYS A 44 9.71 -3.35 5.05
C CYS A 44 8.42 -4.18 4.94
N SER A 45 8.44 -5.38 5.49
CA SER A 45 7.26 -6.25 5.56
C SER A 45 6.19 -5.67 6.50
N PRO A 46 4.89 -5.96 6.30
CA PRO A 46 3.82 -5.41 7.15
C PRO A 46 4.00 -5.81 8.60
N GLU A 47 4.54 -7.00 8.83
CA GLU A 47 4.84 -7.52 10.15
C GLU A 47 5.81 -6.61 10.86
N GLN A 48 6.80 -6.00 10.19
CA GLN A 48 7.79 -5.09 10.77
C GLN A 48 7.24 -3.71 11.15
N VAL A 49 6.02 -3.37 10.73
CA VAL A 49 5.34 -2.12 11.11
C VAL A 49 4.47 -2.39 12.35
N HIS A 50 5.10 -2.84 13.44
CA HIS A 50 4.38 -3.18 14.69
C HIS A 50 3.99 -1.95 15.49
N GLU A 51 4.89 -0.96 15.53
CA GLU A 51 4.78 0.22 16.37
C GLU A 51 4.80 1.46 15.49
N LEU A 52 3.91 2.41 15.79
CA LEU A 52 3.87 3.69 15.08
C LEU A 52 5.05 4.55 15.55
N PRO A 53 5.90 5.03 14.62
CA PRO A 53 6.97 5.97 14.98
C PRO A 53 6.42 7.25 15.61
N GLU A 54 7.21 7.89 16.47
CA GLU A 54 6.81 9.08 17.26
C GLU A 54 6.04 10.14 16.44
N PRO A 55 6.45 10.53 15.22
CA PRO A 55 5.74 11.53 14.44
C PRO A 55 4.27 11.16 14.14
N LEU A 56 3.98 9.88 13.90
CA LEU A 56 2.62 9.38 13.71
C LEU A 56 1.94 9.06 15.04
N ALA A 57 2.68 8.55 16.03
CA ALA A 57 2.15 8.20 17.34
C ALA A 57 1.55 9.40 18.09
N ARG A 58 2.09 10.61 17.86
CA ARG A 58 1.52 11.87 18.36
C ARG A 58 0.14 12.18 17.81
N LEU A 59 -0.13 11.78 16.57
CA LEU A 59 -1.38 12.10 15.87
C LEU A 59 -2.45 11.02 16.04
N ARG A 60 -2.14 9.90 16.72
CA ARG A 60 -2.98 8.68 16.76
C ARG A 60 -4.42 8.88 17.23
N ALA A 61 -4.69 9.94 17.99
CA ALA A 61 -6.03 10.27 18.47
C ALA A 61 -6.90 10.94 17.39
N ASP A 62 -6.27 11.63 16.44
CA ASP A 62 -6.92 12.48 15.44
C ASP A 62 -6.79 11.94 14.01
N VAL A 63 -6.18 10.77 13.84
CA VAL A 63 -6.04 10.11 12.54
C VAL A 63 -6.47 8.65 12.59
N GLU A 64 -7.12 8.20 11.52
CA GLU A 64 -7.31 6.77 11.27
C GLU A 64 -6.13 6.26 10.46
N ILE A 65 -5.54 5.12 10.85
CA ILE A 65 -4.37 4.51 10.21
C ILE A 65 -4.73 3.12 9.69
N ARG A 66 -4.24 2.78 8.49
CA ARG A 66 -4.31 1.45 7.92
C ARG A 66 -2.93 1.02 7.42
N ILE A 67 -2.60 -0.24 7.67
CA ILE A 67 -1.36 -0.87 7.23
C ILE A 67 -1.75 -2.04 6.32
N ARG A 68 -1.17 -2.11 5.13
CA ARG A 68 -1.41 -3.21 4.19
C ARG A 68 -0.18 -3.47 3.30
N PRO A 69 -0.01 -4.67 2.74
CA PRO A 69 1.00 -4.89 1.71
C PRO A 69 0.87 -3.90 0.56
N ALA A 70 2.00 -3.35 0.10
CA ALA A 70 2.04 -2.46 -1.04
C ALA A 70 1.83 -3.23 -2.35
N THR A 71 1.24 -2.56 -3.33
CA THR A 71 1.07 -3.17 -4.66
C THR A 71 2.41 -3.42 -5.36
N GLY A 72 2.53 -4.60 -5.97
CA GLY A 72 3.72 -4.99 -6.72
C GLY A 72 4.94 -5.29 -5.85
N ASP A 73 4.73 -5.82 -4.65
CA ASP A 73 5.78 -6.30 -3.73
C ASP A 73 6.81 -5.21 -3.36
N LYS A 74 6.32 -3.99 -3.13
CA LYS A 74 7.15 -2.81 -2.82
C LYS A 74 7.32 -2.58 -1.31
N GLY A 75 7.00 -3.57 -0.49
CA GLY A 75 6.93 -3.44 0.97
C GLY A 75 5.51 -3.18 1.45
N THR A 76 5.33 -2.18 2.30
CA THR A 76 4.07 -1.94 3.04
C THR A 76 3.54 -0.53 2.80
N GLU A 77 2.24 -0.40 2.53
CA GLU A 77 1.54 0.88 2.51
C GLU A 77 1.06 1.23 3.92
N VAL A 78 1.50 2.39 4.41
CA VAL A 78 0.95 3.06 5.59
C VAL A 78 0.04 4.18 5.10
N LEU A 79 -1.26 4.01 5.34
CA LEU A 79 -2.29 4.98 4.97
C LEU A 79 -2.77 5.69 6.23
N ALA A 80 -2.99 7.00 6.13
CA ALA A 80 -3.59 7.77 7.19
C ALA A 80 -4.59 8.80 6.63
N ARG A 81 -5.68 9.03 7.37
CA ARG A 81 -6.60 10.14 7.11
C ARG A 81 -6.93 10.89 8.40
N PRO A 82 -7.10 12.21 8.36
CA PRO A 82 -7.61 12.95 9.51
C PRO A 82 -9.03 12.52 9.87
N ILE A 83 -9.30 12.38 11.16
CA ILE A 83 -10.62 12.21 11.77
C ILE A 83 -10.89 13.27 12.85
N GLY A 84 -9.86 14.00 13.28
CA GLY A 84 -9.93 15.11 14.23
C GLY A 84 -9.22 16.36 13.70
N ASP A 85 -8.67 17.17 14.61
CA ASP A 85 -8.05 18.46 14.30
C ASP A 85 -6.57 18.30 13.92
N VAL A 86 -6.33 17.70 12.74
CA VAL A 86 -5.00 17.55 12.16
C VAL A 86 -5.00 18.05 10.73
N SER A 87 -4.10 18.97 10.42
CA SER A 87 -3.95 19.47 9.05
C SER A 87 -3.39 18.36 8.14
N ARG A 88 -3.81 18.37 6.87
CA ARG A 88 -3.24 17.44 5.87
C ARG A 88 -1.74 17.68 5.66
N ALA A 89 -1.24 18.89 5.89
CA ALA A 89 0.18 19.21 5.76
C ALA A 89 0.99 18.52 6.87
N ASP A 90 0.52 18.62 8.12
CA ASP A 90 1.16 17.99 9.27
C ASP A 90 1.14 16.47 9.15
N LEU A 91 0.00 15.90 8.71
CA LEU A 91 -0.09 14.46 8.47
C LEU A 91 0.86 13.98 7.36
N ARG A 92 1.03 14.75 6.28
CA ARG A 92 2.03 14.43 5.23
C ARG A 92 3.45 14.46 5.78
N THR A 93 3.77 15.44 6.62
CA THR A 93 5.08 15.56 7.26
C THR A 93 5.33 14.37 8.20
N ALA A 94 4.36 14.05 9.06
CA ALA A 94 4.43 12.92 9.96
C ALA A 94 4.61 11.58 9.23
N LEU A 95 3.86 11.34 8.15
CA LEU A 95 4.02 10.13 7.32
C LEU A 95 5.41 10.03 6.69
N ARG A 96 5.97 11.14 6.20
CA ARG A 96 7.32 11.17 5.62
C ARG A 96 8.39 10.90 6.67
N GLN A 97 8.28 11.52 7.84
CA GLN A 97 9.20 11.30 8.95
C GLN A 97 9.13 9.86 9.46
N ALA A 98 7.93 9.32 9.60
CA ALA A 98 7.73 7.91 9.97
C ALA A 98 8.34 6.96 8.93
N LYS A 99 8.16 7.22 7.63
CA LYS A 99 8.83 6.46 6.57
C LYS A 99 10.35 6.49 6.72
N SER A 100 10.95 7.66 6.94
CA SER A 100 12.40 7.77 7.14
C SER A 100 12.87 7.02 8.39
N LEU A 101 12.16 7.13 9.52
CA LEU A 101 12.49 6.39 10.73
C LEU A 101 12.40 4.86 10.53
N ILE A 102 11.36 4.38 9.84
CA ILE A 102 11.20 2.96 9.55
C ILE A 102 12.31 2.46 8.62
N GLU A 103 12.67 3.23 7.60
CA GLU A 103 13.60 2.77 6.56
C GLU A 103 15.07 2.97 6.91
N THR A 104 15.39 3.99 7.71
CA THR A 104 16.78 4.38 7.97
C THR A 104 17.11 4.58 9.45
N GLY A 105 16.11 4.55 10.33
CA GLY A 105 16.27 4.90 11.74
C GLY A 105 16.51 6.39 12.00
N SER A 106 16.42 7.27 10.98
CA SER A 106 16.72 8.70 11.12
C SER A 106 15.84 9.58 10.22
N VAL A 107 15.68 10.84 10.60
CA VAL A 107 14.99 11.87 9.80
C VAL A 107 16.03 12.86 9.31
N LEU A 108 16.08 13.11 8.00
CA LEU A 108 16.90 14.17 7.42
C LEU A 108 16.26 15.54 7.75
N ARG A 109 17.06 16.46 8.26
CA ARG A 109 16.66 17.84 8.61
C ARG A 109 17.00 18.82 7.50
#